data_AF-A0AB36H434-F1
#
_entry.id   AF-A0AB36H434-F1
#
_cell.length_a   1.000
_cell.length_b   1.000
_cell.length_c   1.000
_cell.angle_alpha   90.00
_cell.angle_beta   90.00
_cell.angle_gamma   90.00
#
_symmetry.space_group_name_H-M   'P 1'
#
loop_
_entity.id
_entity.type
_entity.pdbx_description
1 polymer ?
#
loop_
_entity_poly.entity_id
_entity_poly.type
_entity_poly.pdbx_seq_one_letter_code
_entity_poly.pdbx_strand_id
1 'polypeptide(L)'
;MFYDIDDKAVRGTISNTRGTVPAIESSNRDLKNGASDLGGSLLHSKQTSGALAGDVASAFESAGQALVEMVNNNIDSTDDAVQKYTQGDQLMCTAANAGNQQAHVSDMPGMQ
;
A
#
# COMPACT_ATOMS: atom_id res chain seq x y z
N MET A 1 -2.49 19.32 -18.36
CA MET A 1 -2.76 17.87 -18.34
C MET A 1 -3.21 17.57 -16.92
N PHE A 2 -4.51 17.40 -16.70
CA PHE A 2 -5.08 17.17 -15.36
C PHE A 2 -5.27 15.67 -15.26
N TYR A 3 -4.42 14.98 -14.51
CA TYR A 3 -4.74 13.60 -14.15
C TYR A 3 -5.85 13.71 -13.10
N ASP A 4 -7.10 13.37 -13.46
CA ASP A 4 -8.22 13.46 -12.53
C ASP A 4 -8.12 12.30 -11.51
N ILE A 5 -7.22 12.46 -10.54
CA ILE A 5 -7.07 11.53 -9.43
C ILE A 5 -8.07 11.97 -8.37
N ASP A 6 -9.15 11.20 -8.20
CA ASP A 6 -10.06 11.36 -7.08
C ASP A 6 -9.35 10.94 -5.77
N ASP A 7 -8.72 11.90 -5.10
CA ASP A 7 -8.00 11.71 -3.83
C ASP A 7 -8.86 10.96 -2.81
N LYS A 8 -10.17 11.22 -2.76
CA LYS A 8 -11.08 10.56 -1.82
C LYS A 8 -11.27 9.09 -2.16
N ALA A 9 -11.44 8.76 -3.45
CA ALA A 9 -11.55 7.37 -3.89
C ALA A 9 -10.24 6.59 -3.67
N VAL A 10 -9.08 7.21 -3.93
CA VAL A 10 -7.78 6.56 -3.72
C VAL A 10 -7.50 6.36 -2.23
N ARG A 11 -7.75 7.36 -1.37
CA ARG A 11 -7.64 7.21 0.09
C ARG A 11 -8.57 6.15 0.64
N GLY A 12 -9.79 6.05 0.11
CA GLY A 12 -10.73 4.98 0.45
C GLY A 12 -10.16 3.60 0.08
N THR A 13 -9.56 3.46 -1.09
CA THR A 13 -8.92 2.23 -1.55
C THR A 13 -7.71 1.86 -0.67
N ILE A 14 -6.84 2.83 -0.35
CA ILE A 14 -5.72 2.67 0.58
C ILE A 14 -6.21 2.16 1.94
N SER A 15 -7.23 2.82 2.50
CA SER A 15 -7.77 2.45 3.81
C SER A 15 -8.40 1.05 3.81
N ASN A 16 -9.15 0.71 2.77
CA ASN A 16 -9.76 -0.61 2.63
C ASN A 16 -8.68 -1.69 2.52
N THR A 17 -7.65 -1.45 1.71
CA THR A 17 -6.54 -2.40 1.51
C THR A 17 -5.72 -2.57 2.78
N ARG A 18 -5.43 -1.48 3.50
CA ARG A 18 -4.77 -1.56 4.81
C ARG A 18 -5.63 -2.31 5.84
N GLY A 19 -6.95 -2.18 5.75
CA GLY A 19 -7.91 -2.90 6.58
C GLY A 19 -7.94 -4.43 6.35
N THR A 20 -7.46 -4.94 5.22
CA THR A 20 -7.40 -6.39 4.96
C THR A 20 -6.12 -7.05 5.46
N VAL A 21 -5.05 -6.28 5.73
CA VAL A 21 -3.75 -6.80 6.21
C VAL A 21 -3.90 -7.66 7.48
N PRO A 22 -4.65 -7.26 8.52
CA PRO A 22 -4.83 -8.09 9.71
C PRO A 22 -5.50 -9.44 9.43
N ALA A 23 -6.41 -9.49 8.44
CA ALA A 23 -7.05 -10.74 8.04
C ALA A 23 -6.06 -11.69 7.35
N ILE A 24 -5.18 -11.16 6.50
CA ILE A 24 -4.09 -11.93 5.86
C ILE A 24 -3.13 -12.48 6.91
N GLU A 25 -2.72 -11.66 7.87
CA GLU A 25 -1.87 -12.09 8.99
C GLU A 25 -2.53 -13.16 9.85
N SER A 26 -3.84 -13.06 10.09
CA SER A 26 -4.61 -14.07 10.80
C SER A 26 -4.62 -15.39 10.03
N SER A 27 -4.96 -15.37 8.74
CA SER A 27 -4.98 -16.57 7.91
C SER A 27 -3.61 -17.25 7.82
N ASN A 28 -2.51 -16.48 7.76
CA ASN A 28 -1.15 -17.04 7.80
C ASN A 28 -0.87 -17.77 9.13
N ARG A 29 -1.33 -17.20 10.26
CA ARG A 29 -1.23 -17.85 11.58
C ARG A 29 -2.06 -19.13 11.64
N ASP A 30 -3.29 -19.10 11.13
CA ASP A 30 -4.18 -20.26 11.16
C ASP A 30 -3.62 -21.42 10.33
N LEU A 31 -3.05 -21.13 9.16
CA LEU A 31 -2.35 -22.11 8.33
C LEU A 31 -1.15 -22.72 9.07
N LYS A 32 -0.34 -21.90 9.73
CA LYS A 32 0.79 -22.36 10.54
C LYS A 32 0.34 -23.29 11.67
N ASN A 33 -0.70 -22.89 12.40
CA ASN A 33 -1.23 -23.68 13.51
C ASN A 33 -1.78 -25.02 13.01
N GLY A 34 -2.62 -25.01 11.97
CA GLY A 34 -3.18 -26.23 11.40
C GLY A 34 -2.13 -27.19 10.86
N ALA A 35 -1.05 -26.67 10.26
CA ALA A 35 0.05 -27.50 9.79
C ALA A 35 0.92 -28.04 10.95
N SER A 36 1.07 -27.29 12.03
CA SER A 36 1.71 -27.77 13.26
C SER A 36 0.91 -28.90 13.91
N ASP A 37 -0.42 -28.76 13.99
CA ASP A 37 -1.32 -29.79 14.51
C ASP A 37 -1.29 -31.07 13.66
N LEU A 38 -1.25 -30.92 12.34
CA LEU A 38 -1.08 -32.03 11.41
C LEU A 38 0.28 -32.71 11.59
N GLY A 39 1.37 -31.94 11.74
CA GLY A 39 2.69 -32.46 12.05
C GLY A 39 2.72 -33.25 13.36
N GLY A 40 2.06 -32.74 14.40
CA GLY A 40 1.88 -33.42 15.68
C GLY A 40 1.02 -34.68 15.59
N SER A 41 0.13 -34.78 14.60
CA SER A 41 -0.67 -35.99 14.35
C SER A 41 0.11 -37.08 13.61
N LEU A 42 1.22 -36.73 12.95
CA LEU A 42 2.09 -37.64 12.19
C LEU A 42 3.17 -38.32 13.06
N LEU A 43 2.87 -38.62 14.33
CA LEU A 43 3.79 -39.18 15.34
C LEU A 43 4.58 -40.43 14.88
N HIS A 44 4.02 -41.20 13.96
CA HIS A 44 4.62 -42.44 13.46
C HIS A 44 5.35 -42.28 12.12
N SER A 45 5.31 -41.10 11.49
CA SER A 45 6.04 -40.80 10.25
C SER A 45 6.92 -39.57 10.42
N LYS A 46 8.10 -39.77 11.01
CA LYS A 46 9.07 -38.69 11.27
C LYS A 46 9.47 -37.96 9.99
N GLN A 47 9.67 -38.70 8.88
CA GLN A 47 9.97 -38.08 7.58
C GLN A 47 8.83 -37.17 7.10
N THR A 48 7.58 -37.62 7.17
CA THR A 48 6.43 -36.79 6.72
C THR A 48 6.22 -35.59 7.63
N SER A 49 6.34 -35.74 8.94
CA SER A 49 6.22 -34.61 9.88
C SER A 49 7.33 -33.58 9.68
N GLY A 50 8.56 -34.05 9.39
CA GLY A 50 9.72 -33.18 9.14
C GLY A 50 9.61 -32.43 7.81
N ALA A 51 9.14 -33.11 6.76
CA ALA A 51 8.83 -32.47 5.48
C ALA A 51 7.76 -31.38 5.64
N LEU A 52 6.66 -31.69 6.34
CA LEU A 52 5.59 -30.74 6.61
C LEU A 52 6.09 -29.53 7.42
N ALA A 53 6.88 -29.75 8.47
CA ALA A 53 7.46 -28.64 9.25
C ALA A 53 8.39 -27.76 8.38
N GLY A 54 9.16 -28.39 7.49
CA GLY A 54 9.98 -27.71 6.49
C GLY A 54 9.16 -26.86 5.53
N ASP A 55 8.08 -27.41 4.98
CA ASP A 55 7.18 -26.71 4.06
C ASP A 55 6.48 -25.53 4.74
N VAL A 56 6.07 -25.69 6.01
CA VAL A 56 5.47 -24.60 6.81
C VAL A 56 6.45 -23.45 6.99
N ALA A 57 7.66 -23.73 7.47
CA ALA A 57 8.65 -22.70 7.74
C ALA A 57 9.17 -22.02 6.47
N SER A 58 9.45 -22.82 5.43
CA SER A 58 10.10 -22.31 4.21
C SER A 58 9.13 -21.73 3.19
N ALA A 59 7.98 -22.38 2.95
CA ALA A 59 7.04 -21.94 1.93
C ALA A 59 5.95 -21.05 2.52
N PHE A 60 5.27 -21.49 3.58
CA PHE A 60 4.09 -20.76 4.08
C PHE A 60 4.46 -19.52 4.90
N GLU A 61 5.39 -19.62 5.86
CA GLU A 61 5.77 -18.46 6.68
C GLU A 61 6.45 -17.38 5.85
N SER A 62 7.44 -17.77 5.03
CA SER A 62 8.17 -16.81 4.19
C SER A 62 7.27 -16.18 3.12
N ALA A 63 6.41 -16.95 2.44
CA ALA A 63 5.49 -16.39 1.44
C ALA A 63 4.42 -15.50 2.11
N GLY A 64 3.93 -15.89 3.28
CA GLY A 64 2.97 -15.12 4.06
C GLY A 64 3.54 -13.77 4.50
N GLN A 65 4.77 -13.75 4.99
CA GLN A 65 5.49 -12.51 5.34
C GLN A 65 5.74 -11.65 4.10
N ALA A 66 6.23 -12.24 3.01
CA ALA A 66 6.47 -11.53 1.76
C ALA A 66 5.18 -10.90 1.21
N LEU A 67 4.04 -11.59 1.31
CA LEU A 67 2.74 -11.05 0.90
C LEU A 67 2.36 -9.82 1.73
N VAL A 68 2.49 -9.89 3.06
CA VAL A 68 2.19 -8.76 3.96
C VAL A 68 3.11 -7.59 3.66
N GLU A 69 4.41 -7.83 3.48
CA GLU A 69 5.38 -6.80 3.10
C GLU A 69 5.04 -6.16 1.75
N MET A 70 4.75 -6.96 0.72
CA MET A 70 4.35 -6.42 -0.59
C MET A 70 3.09 -5.55 -0.50
N VAL A 71 2.08 -5.99 0.26
CA VAL A 71 0.84 -5.23 0.44
C VAL A 71 1.13 -3.90 1.14
N ASN A 72 1.90 -3.92 2.22
CA ASN A 72 2.29 -2.70 2.94
C ASN A 72 3.13 -1.75 2.07
N ASN A 73 4.13 -2.27 1.36
CA ASN A 73 4.96 -1.48 0.45
C ASN A 73 4.12 -0.82 -0.65
N ASN A 74 3.17 -1.55 -1.23
CA ASN A 74 2.28 -1.01 -2.26
C ASN A 74 1.33 0.05 -1.69
N ILE A 75 0.80 -0.16 -0.48
CA ILE A 75 -0.01 0.84 0.23
C ILE A 75 0.79 2.12 0.44
N ASP A 76 1.99 2.01 0.99
CA ASP A 76 2.81 3.17 1.37
C ASP A 76 3.31 3.91 0.12
N SER A 77 3.71 3.19 -0.93
CA SER A 77 4.06 3.80 -2.22
C SER A 77 2.88 4.51 -2.87
N THR A 78 1.66 3.98 -2.73
CA THR A 78 0.46 4.61 -3.28
C THR A 78 0.10 5.87 -2.48
N ASP A 79 0.17 5.82 -1.14
CA ASP A 79 -0.09 6.98 -0.29
C ASP A 79 0.90 8.12 -0.55
N ASP A 80 2.19 7.81 -0.66
CA ASP A 80 3.24 8.79 -1.02
C ASP A 80 2.99 9.42 -2.40
N ALA A 81 2.61 8.62 -3.39
CA ALA A 81 2.28 9.13 -4.73
C ALA A 81 1.09 10.08 -4.71
N VAL A 82 0.02 9.76 -3.97
CA VAL A 82 -1.17 10.62 -3.81
C VAL A 82 -0.81 11.92 -3.10
N GLN A 83 0.01 11.86 -2.05
CA GLN A 83 0.47 13.05 -1.34
C GLN A 83 1.29 13.97 -2.24
N LYS A 84 2.25 13.42 -3.00
CA LYS A 84 3.07 14.19 -3.95
C LYS A 84 2.23 14.81 -5.06
N TYR A 85 1.26 14.07 -5.59
CA TYR A 85 0.33 14.57 -6.59
C TYR A 85 -0.47 15.76 -6.06
N THR A 86 -1.08 15.60 -4.89
CA THR A 86 -1.89 16.64 -4.24
C THR A 86 -1.08 17.89 -3.93
N GLN A 87 0.15 17.73 -3.44
CA GLN A 87 1.07 18.86 -3.18
C GLN A 87 1.44 19.58 -4.49
N GLY A 88 1.73 18.83 -5.55
CA GLY A 88 2.02 19.37 -6.87
C GLY A 88 0.86 20.21 -7.41
N ASP A 89 -0.37 19.71 -7.31
CA ASP A 89 -1.58 20.44 -7.72
C ASP A 89 -1.76 21.74 -6.93
N GLN A 90 -1.56 21.72 -5.61
CA GLN A 90 -1.64 22.92 -4.77
C GLN A 90 -0.59 23.97 -5.15
N LEU A 91 0.65 23.54 -5.43
CA LEU A 91 1.72 24.44 -5.86
C LEU A 91 1.41 25.05 -7.23
N MET A 92 0.89 24.26 -8.18
CA MET A 92 0.50 24.75 -9.50
C MET A 92 -0.68 25.72 -9.43
N CYS A 93 -1.70 25.45 -8.62
CA CYS A 93 -2.79 26.39 -8.37
C CYS A 93 -2.29 27.70 -7.74
N THR A 94 -1.37 27.62 -6.78
CA THR A 94 -0.77 28.80 -6.14
C THR A 94 0.03 29.63 -7.14
N ALA A 95 0.85 28.97 -7.97
CA ALA A 95 1.64 29.63 -9.01
C ALA A 95 0.75 30.29 -10.09
N ALA A 96 -0.33 29.61 -10.51
CA ALA A 96 -1.31 30.16 -11.45
C ALA A 96 -2.03 31.39 -10.88
N ASN A 97 -2.42 31.34 -9.61
CA ASN A 97 -3.03 32.48 -8.93
C ASN A 97 -2.06 33.68 -8.81
N ALA A 98 -0.79 33.42 -8.49
CA ALA A 98 0.24 34.46 -8.46
C ALA A 98 0.48 35.09 -9.84
N GLY A 99 0.55 34.26 -10.89
CA GLY A 99 0.68 34.73 -12.28
C GLY A 99 -0.52 35.56 -12.74
N ASN A 100 -1.75 35.14 -12.40
CA ASN A 100 -2.96 35.93 -12.67
C ASN A 100 -2.94 37.28 -11.95
N GLN A 101 -2.48 37.32 -10.70
CA GLN A 101 -2.33 38.60 -9.99
C GLN A 101 -1.31 39.50 -10.69
N GLN A 102 -0.12 38.99 -11.06
CA GLN A 102 0.89 39.76 -11.81
C GLN A 102 0.42 40.27 -13.17
N ALA A 103 -0.39 39.49 -13.89
CA ALA A 103 -1.00 39.92 -15.15
C ALA A 103 -1.99 41.09 -14.95
N HIS A 104 -2.67 41.15 -13.80
CA HIS A 104 -3.58 42.23 -13.45
C HIS A 104 -2.92 43.45 -12.77
N VAL A 105 -1.68 43.35 -12.27
CA VAL A 105 -0.91 44.51 -11.76
C VAL A 105 -0.05 45.19 -12.82
N SER A 106 -0.11 44.74 -14.08
CA SER A 106 0.45 45.53 -15.18
C SER A 106 -0.48 46.69 -15.49
N ASP A 107 -0.35 47.77 -14.72
CA ASP A 107 -0.41 49.10 -15.30
C ASP A 107 0.61 49.09 -16.45
N MET A 108 0.14 48.89 -17.68
CA MET A 108 0.96 49.12 -18.87
C MET A 108 1.44 50.57 -18.79
N PRO A 109 2.74 50.84 -18.55
CA PRO A 109 3.23 52.21 -18.56
C PRO A 109 3.18 52.68 -20.01
N GLY A 110 2.18 53.50 -20.36
CA GLY A 110 2.09 54.11 -21.69
C GLY A 110 0.73 54.04 -22.41
N MET A 111 -0.36 53.63 -21.79
CA MET A 111 -1.70 53.86 -22.36
C MET A 111 -2.34 55.12 -21.76
N GLN A 112 -1.98 56.28 -22.33
CA GLN A 112 -2.80 57.49 -22.33
C GLN A 112 -3.38 57.69 -23.73
#